data_AF-A0A835BQR7-F1
#
_entry.id   AF-A0A835BQR7-F1
#
_cell.length_a   1.000
_cell.length_b   1.000
_cell.length_c   1.000
_cell.angle_alpha   90.00
_cell.angle_beta   90.00
_cell.angle_gamma   90.00
#
_symmetry.space_group_name_H-M   'P 1'
#
loop_
_entity.id
_entity.type
_entity.pdbx_description
1 polymer ?
#
loop_
_entity_poly.entity_id
_entity_poly.type
_entity_poly.pdbx_seq_one_letter_code
_entity_poly.pdbx_strand_id
1 'polypeptide(L)'
;MSDKFVQDLKYDTRLHCSGRWRWITQSHVVCFVVGVLLTILVSSGIVLAISYDDDNARAATANVTPPQPKPNLFIRLEGVEGLNLCDSPPAPPAFHLVVDADWIPASYRYCSGGCNSMLRVSYHGMILAWGHVPWFCVEGRPTENAIDGVVTVEAKADGVELREEVRNLVQSELDVVGKAEFEVEGEVNGLGYLRCKTLLFKGNATEEASLCLVQ
;
A
#
# COMPACT_ATOMS: atom_id res chain seq x y z
N MET A 1 -87.13 40.43 9.55
CA MET A 1 -87.90 40.73 10.78
C MET A 1 -88.80 39.54 11.02
N SER A 2 -88.60 38.84 12.15
CA SER A 2 -89.46 37.77 12.70
C SER A 2 -89.65 36.51 11.84
N ASP A 3 -89.82 35.31 12.38
CA ASP A 3 -89.63 34.71 13.69
C ASP A 3 -89.93 33.20 13.48
N LYS A 4 -89.32 32.37 14.32
CA LYS A 4 -89.85 31.18 15.01
C LYS A 4 -90.84 30.23 14.29
N PHE A 5 -90.57 28.92 14.19
CA PHE A 5 -90.49 27.87 15.25
C PHE A 5 -91.76 26.99 15.23
N VAL A 6 -91.57 25.76 15.72
CA VAL A 6 -92.57 24.75 16.14
C VAL A 6 -92.78 23.56 15.18
N GLN A 7 -91.99 22.53 15.46
CA GLN A 7 -92.31 21.11 15.69
C GLN A 7 -93.27 20.36 14.75
N ASP A 8 -92.81 19.19 14.25
CA ASP A 8 -93.51 17.95 14.61
C ASP A 8 -92.66 16.66 14.49
N LEU A 9 -92.96 15.72 15.41
CA LEU A 9 -92.71 14.26 15.48
C LEU A 9 -91.32 13.69 15.13
N LYS A 10 -90.51 13.15 16.05
CA LYS A 10 -90.68 11.93 16.90
C LYS A 10 -90.94 10.64 16.10
N TYR A 11 -89.92 9.77 15.98
CA TYR A 11 -89.91 8.43 16.60
C TYR A 11 -88.57 7.69 16.41
N ASP A 12 -88.25 6.93 17.45
CA ASP A 12 -87.03 6.20 17.81
C ASP A 12 -87.19 4.71 17.46
N THR A 13 -86.17 4.04 16.90
CA THR A 13 -85.92 2.61 17.19
C THR A 13 -84.50 2.15 16.87
N ARG A 14 -83.69 2.15 17.94
CA ARG A 14 -82.61 1.22 18.35
C ARG A 14 -82.21 -0.02 17.50
N LEU A 15 -80.87 -0.21 17.53
CA LEU A 15 -80.08 -1.43 17.77
C LEU A 15 -79.87 -2.46 16.64
N HIS A 16 -78.64 -2.51 16.10
CA HIS A 16 -77.79 -3.70 16.26
C HIS A 16 -76.29 -3.37 16.11
N CYS A 17 -75.57 -3.58 17.21
CA CYS A 17 -74.11 -3.56 17.31
C CYS A 17 -73.47 -4.82 16.71
N SER A 18 -72.16 -4.69 16.47
CA SER A 18 -71.12 -5.74 16.47
C SER A 18 -70.83 -6.43 15.13
N GLY A 19 -69.72 -6.06 14.49
CA GLY A 19 -69.19 -6.79 13.33
C GLY A 19 -68.07 -6.13 12.55
N ARG A 20 -67.76 -4.85 12.78
CA ARG A 20 -66.91 -4.07 11.86
C ARG A 20 -65.48 -3.75 12.34
N TRP A 21 -65.13 -4.13 13.57
CA TRP A 21 -63.81 -3.80 14.17
C TRP A 21 -62.81 -4.97 14.25
N ARG A 22 -63.14 -6.15 13.68
CA ARG A 22 -62.30 -7.36 13.78
C ARG A 22 -61.33 -7.56 12.61
N TRP A 23 -61.56 -6.89 11.48
CA TRP A 23 -60.76 -7.11 10.26
C TRP A 23 -59.48 -6.25 10.21
N ILE A 24 -59.50 -5.07 10.84
CA ILE A 24 -58.35 -4.14 10.79
C ILE A 24 -57.24 -4.59 11.75
N THR A 25 -57.57 -5.20 12.89
CA THR A 25 -56.57 -5.68 13.86
C THR A 25 -55.89 -6.99 13.40
N GLN A 26 -56.57 -7.82 12.61
CA GLN A 26 -56.03 -9.09 12.14
C GLN A 26 -54.97 -8.90 11.03
N SER A 27 -55.15 -7.91 10.14
CA SER A 27 -54.18 -7.61 9.07
C SER A 27 -52.85 -7.05 9.60
N HIS A 28 -52.88 -6.22 10.65
CA HIS A 28 -51.64 -5.67 11.23
C HIS A 28 -50.81 -6.75 11.94
N VAL A 29 -51.47 -7.69 12.63
CA VAL A 29 -50.78 -8.81 13.31
C VAL A 29 -50.15 -9.75 12.29
N VAL A 30 -50.86 -10.06 11.19
CA VAL A 30 -50.30 -10.92 10.12
C VAL A 30 -49.10 -10.25 9.44
N CYS A 31 -49.16 -8.96 9.13
CA CYS A 31 -48.01 -8.23 8.58
C CYS A 31 -46.82 -8.18 9.54
N PHE A 32 -47.06 -8.02 10.84
CA PHE A 32 -46.00 -8.01 11.84
C PHE A 32 -45.32 -9.38 11.98
N VAL A 33 -46.11 -10.46 12.00
CA VAL A 33 -45.59 -11.83 12.07
C VAL A 33 -44.78 -12.18 10.82
N VAL A 34 -45.28 -11.86 9.62
CA VAL A 34 -44.56 -12.11 8.36
C VAL A 34 -43.29 -11.27 8.27
N GLY A 35 -43.33 -10.00 8.71
CA GLY A 35 -42.14 -9.14 8.76
C GLY A 35 -41.06 -9.69 9.69
N VAL A 36 -41.44 -10.12 10.90
CA VAL A 36 -40.51 -10.73 11.87
C VAL A 36 -39.92 -12.03 11.32
N LEU A 37 -40.74 -12.89 10.69
CA LEU A 37 -40.27 -14.15 10.12
C LEU A 37 -39.26 -13.92 8.98
N LEU A 38 -39.50 -12.93 8.12
CA LEU A 38 -38.58 -12.56 7.05
C LEU A 38 -37.27 -12.01 7.61
N THR A 39 -37.29 -11.18 8.65
CA THR A 39 -36.05 -10.72 9.29
C THR A 39 -35.26 -11.86 9.94
N ILE A 40 -35.93 -12.85 10.53
CA ILE A 40 -35.28 -14.03 11.10
C ILE A 40 -34.66 -14.91 10.01
N LEU A 41 -35.35 -15.09 8.88
CA LEU A 41 -34.83 -15.86 7.75
C LEU A 41 -33.63 -15.18 7.09
N VAL A 42 -33.70 -13.85 6.91
CA VAL A 42 -32.57 -13.05 6.37
C VAL A 42 -31.39 -13.06 7.33
N SER A 43 -31.61 -12.84 8.64
CA SER A 43 -30.52 -12.88 9.62
C SER A 43 -29.93 -14.28 9.78
N SER A 44 -30.75 -15.34 9.75
CA SER A 44 -30.28 -16.73 9.78
C SER A 44 -29.48 -17.09 8.51
N GLY A 45 -29.93 -16.66 7.32
CA GLY A 45 -29.18 -16.83 6.08
C GLY A 45 -27.83 -16.11 6.08
N ILE A 46 -27.77 -14.89 6.64
CA ILE A 46 -26.52 -14.14 6.81
C ILE A 46 -25.60 -14.85 7.83
N VAL A 47 -26.14 -15.34 8.95
CA VAL A 47 -25.35 -16.08 9.96
C VAL A 47 -24.80 -17.39 9.39
N LEU A 48 -25.58 -18.11 8.59
CA LEU A 48 -25.11 -19.33 7.91
C LEU A 48 -24.05 -19.03 6.85
N ALA A 49 -24.15 -17.91 6.11
CA ALA A 49 -23.12 -17.50 5.16
C ALA A 49 -21.80 -17.13 5.86
N ILE A 50 -21.87 -16.43 7.00
CA ILE A 50 -20.68 -16.07 7.80
C ILE A 50 -20.04 -17.32 8.43
N SER A 51 -20.85 -18.27 8.92
CA SER A 51 -20.33 -19.52 9.51
C SER A 51 -19.71 -20.45 8.46
N TYR A 52 -20.27 -20.48 7.24
CA TYR A 52 -19.72 -21.29 6.13
C TYR A 52 -18.39 -20.73 5.62
N ASP A 53 -18.19 -19.41 5.70
CA ASP A 53 -16.91 -18.76 5.39
C ASP A 53 -15.84 -19.06 6.46
N ASP A 54 -16.23 -19.09 7.75
CA ASP A 54 -15.29 -19.32 8.87
C ASP A 54 -14.76 -20.76 8.93
N ASP A 55 -15.58 -21.76 8.59
CA ASP A 55 -15.12 -23.17 8.49
C ASP A 55 -14.21 -23.40 7.26
N ASN A 56 -14.45 -22.68 6.16
CA ASN A 56 -13.59 -22.73 4.97
C ASN A 56 -12.27 -21.98 5.21
N ALA A 57 -12.30 -20.88 5.97
CA ALA A 57 -11.11 -20.16 6.42
C ALA A 57 -10.28 -20.98 7.43
N ARG A 58 -10.92 -21.70 8.36
CA ARG A 58 -10.21 -22.59 9.30
C ARG A 58 -9.58 -23.80 8.60
N ALA A 59 -10.23 -24.38 7.60
CA ALA A 59 -9.62 -25.46 6.80
C ALA A 59 -8.41 -24.99 5.97
N ALA A 60 -8.36 -23.72 5.57
CA ALA A 60 -7.22 -23.13 4.87
C ALA A 60 -6.03 -22.79 5.80
N THR A 61 -6.23 -22.69 7.12
CA THR A 61 -5.17 -22.34 8.08
C THR A 61 -4.26 -23.49 8.52
N ALA A 62 -4.59 -24.75 8.20
CA ALA A 62 -3.79 -25.90 8.63
C ALA A 62 -2.46 -26.08 7.88
N ASN A 63 -2.20 -25.31 6.81
CA ASN A 63 -0.96 -25.38 6.03
C ASN A 63 -0.37 -24.00 5.68
N VAL A 64 -0.75 -22.94 6.40
CA VAL A 64 -0.10 -21.63 6.20
C VAL A 64 1.26 -21.67 6.89
N THR A 65 2.30 -21.99 6.12
CA THR A 65 3.68 -21.63 6.48
C THR A 65 3.66 -20.17 6.93
N PRO A 66 4.18 -19.83 8.13
CA PRO A 66 4.19 -18.45 8.59
C PRO A 66 4.81 -17.55 7.51
N PRO A 67 4.26 -16.35 7.27
CA PRO A 67 4.78 -15.44 6.25
C PRO A 67 6.28 -15.25 6.50
N GLN A 68 7.09 -15.57 5.48
CA GLN A 68 8.53 -15.44 5.63
C GLN A 68 8.87 -13.98 5.96
N PRO A 69 9.72 -13.72 6.96
CA PRO A 69 10.09 -12.36 7.31
C PRO A 69 10.73 -11.67 6.10
N LYS A 70 10.40 -10.39 5.90
CA LYS A 70 11.06 -9.56 4.87
C LYS A 70 12.57 -9.55 5.15
N PRO A 71 13.42 -9.65 4.12
CA PRO A 71 14.87 -9.64 4.33
C PRO A 71 15.31 -8.23 4.71
N ASN A 72 16.41 -8.14 5.44
CA ASN A 72 17.06 -6.84 5.67
C ASN A 72 17.79 -6.46 4.39
N LEU A 73 17.14 -5.62 3.59
CA LEU A 73 17.72 -5.10 2.37
C LEU A 73 18.44 -3.79 2.63
N PHE A 74 19.51 -3.54 1.90
CA PHE A 74 20.22 -2.28 1.89
C PHE A 74 20.49 -1.85 0.44
N ILE A 75 20.56 -0.55 0.21
CA ILE A 75 20.82 0.02 -1.11
C ILE A 75 22.18 0.69 -1.06
N ARG A 76 23.10 0.22 -1.89
CA ARG A 76 24.44 0.79 -2.04
C ARG A 76 24.56 1.49 -3.38
N LEU A 77 25.23 2.64 -3.40
CA LEU A 77 25.62 3.31 -4.62
C LEU A 77 26.90 2.67 -5.16
N GLU A 78 26.83 2.06 -6.34
CA GLU A 78 27.97 1.45 -7.02
C GLU A 78 28.72 2.47 -7.87
N GLY A 79 28.00 3.41 -8.48
CA GLY A 79 28.60 4.42 -9.34
C GLY A 79 27.64 5.54 -9.71
N VAL A 80 28.20 6.64 -10.18
CA VAL A 80 27.43 7.78 -10.71
C VAL A 80 28.07 8.29 -11.99
N GLU A 81 27.23 8.59 -12.97
CA GLU A 81 27.60 9.21 -14.24
C GLU A 81 26.88 10.55 -14.39
N GLY A 82 27.39 11.43 -15.27
CA GLY A 82 26.72 12.68 -15.61
C GLY A 82 26.70 13.73 -14.50
N LEU A 83 27.51 13.56 -13.44
CA LEU A 83 27.74 14.59 -12.41
C LEU A 83 29.03 15.40 -12.63
N ASN A 84 29.89 15.00 -13.57
CA ASN A 84 31.15 15.71 -13.80
C ASN A 84 30.92 16.96 -14.67
N LEU A 85 31.38 18.12 -14.21
CA LEU A 85 31.23 19.39 -14.93
C LEU A 85 31.98 19.42 -16.27
N CYS A 86 33.03 18.60 -16.41
CA CYS A 86 33.87 18.56 -17.59
C CYS A 86 33.33 17.66 -18.71
N ASP A 87 32.21 16.97 -18.50
CA ASP A 87 31.60 16.10 -19.50
C ASP A 87 31.03 16.96 -20.65
N SER A 88 31.49 16.72 -21.88
CA SER A 88 31.03 17.42 -23.07
C SER A 88 30.62 16.42 -24.16
N PRO A 89 29.33 16.37 -24.55
CA PRO A 89 28.23 17.19 -24.04
C PRO A 89 27.83 16.81 -22.59
N PRO A 90 27.17 17.70 -21.85
CA PRO A 90 26.63 17.37 -20.53
C PRO A 90 25.72 16.15 -20.62
N ALA A 91 26.06 15.09 -19.87
CA ALA A 91 25.20 13.92 -19.77
C ALA A 91 24.16 14.10 -18.66
N PRO A 92 22.93 13.57 -18.82
CA PRO A 92 21.98 13.41 -17.73
C PRO A 92 22.59 12.53 -16.62
N PRO A 93 22.29 12.81 -15.34
CA PRO A 93 22.82 11.99 -14.26
C PRO A 93 22.23 10.58 -14.28
N ALA A 94 23.09 9.59 -14.06
CA ALA A 94 22.72 8.20 -13.90
C ALA A 94 23.37 7.63 -12.63
N PHE A 95 22.56 7.01 -11.78
CA PHE A 95 22.96 6.41 -10.51
C PHE A 95 22.83 4.90 -10.62
N HIS A 96 23.95 4.21 -10.45
CA HIS A 96 24.01 2.75 -10.40
C HIS A 96 23.81 2.33 -8.96
N LEU A 97 22.57 1.96 -8.63
CA LEU A 97 22.19 1.49 -7.30
C LEU A 97 22.25 -0.03 -7.25
N VAL A 98 22.57 -0.58 -6.10
CA VAL A 98 22.60 -2.00 -5.86
C VAL A 98 21.73 -2.29 -4.66
N VAL A 99 20.71 -3.12 -4.84
CA VAL A 99 19.93 -3.69 -3.74
C VAL A 99 20.63 -4.96 -3.30
N ASP A 100 20.99 -4.97 -2.04
CA ASP A 100 21.75 -6.02 -1.41
C ASP A 100 21.04 -6.49 -0.14
N ALA A 101 21.40 -7.65 0.39
CA ALA A 101 20.56 -8.36 1.34
C ALA A 101 21.37 -9.14 2.37
N ASP A 102 21.34 -8.66 3.62
CA ASP A 102 22.11 -9.26 4.70
C ASP A 102 21.34 -10.41 5.39
N TRP A 103 22.09 -11.39 5.89
CA TRP A 103 21.61 -12.47 6.78
C TRP A 103 20.50 -13.36 6.18
N ILE A 104 20.71 -13.86 4.96
CA ILE A 104 19.74 -14.72 4.29
C ILE A 104 19.98 -16.22 4.64
N PRO A 105 19.02 -16.93 5.26
CA PRO A 105 19.13 -18.38 5.49
C PRO A 105 19.22 -19.18 4.19
N ALA A 106 19.93 -20.31 4.19
CA ALA A 106 20.17 -21.17 3.01
C ALA A 106 18.92 -21.68 2.26
N SER A 107 17.73 -21.63 2.86
CA SER A 107 16.46 -22.03 2.25
C SER A 107 15.52 -20.85 1.98
N TYR A 108 16.01 -19.63 2.15
CA TYR A 108 15.23 -18.41 1.98
C TYR A 108 15.21 -18.00 0.52
N ARG A 109 14.02 -17.67 0.04
CA ARG A 109 13.81 -17.08 -1.28
C ARG A 109 12.74 -16.02 -1.18
N TYR A 110 13.07 -14.82 -1.62
CA TYR A 110 12.17 -13.68 -1.58
C TYR A 110 12.28 -12.87 -2.86
N CYS A 111 11.16 -12.68 -3.55
CA CYS A 111 11.12 -11.95 -4.81
C CYS A 111 10.34 -10.66 -4.66
N SER A 112 10.80 -9.60 -5.32
CA SER A 112 10.27 -8.24 -5.20
C SER A 112 10.61 -7.40 -6.42
N GLY A 113 10.09 -6.17 -6.45
CA GLY A 113 10.28 -5.25 -7.56
C GLY A 113 9.31 -5.50 -8.72
N GLY A 114 9.69 -5.03 -9.90
CA GLY A 114 8.83 -5.08 -11.10
C GLY A 114 7.58 -4.21 -10.98
N CYS A 115 6.65 -4.38 -11.93
CA CYS A 115 5.43 -3.57 -12.03
C CYS A 115 5.75 -2.06 -12.00
N ASN A 116 5.04 -1.28 -11.17
CA ASN A 116 5.24 0.16 -11.01
C ASN A 116 6.27 0.50 -9.92
N SER A 117 7.17 -0.44 -9.57
CA SER A 117 8.22 -0.17 -8.58
C SER A 117 9.18 0.88 -9.13
N MET A 118 9.35 1.97 -8.38
CA MET A 118 10.14 3.12 -8.82
C MET A 118 10.87 3.74 -7.64
N LEU A 119 12.17 3.96 -7.82
CA LEU A 119 13.02 4.71 -6.90
C LEU A 119 13.32 6.09 -7.47
N ARG A 120 13.46 7.08 -6.59
CA ARG A 120 13.99 8.39 -6.91
C ARG A 120 15.26 8.65 -6.13
N VAL A 121 16.22 9.26 -6.78
CA VAL A 121 17.44 9.76 -6.14
C VAL A 121 17.33 11.25 -6.02
N SER A 122 17.61 11.78 -4.83
CA SER A 122 17.58 13.20 -4.55
C SER A 122 18.81 13.67 -3.78
N TYR A 123 19.15 14.94 -3.95
CA TYR A 123 20.24 15.61 -3.25
C TYR A 123 19.67 16.84 -2.55
N HIS A 124 19.74 16.87 -1.20
CA HIS A 124 19.09 17.90 -0.37
C HIS A 124 17.64 18.22 -0.79
N GLY A 125 16.84 17.19 -1.09
CA GLY A 125 15.45 17.32 -1.51
C GLY A 125 15.23 17.71 -2.98
N MET A 126 16.30 17.92 -3.76
CA MET A 126 16.22 18.13 -5.21
C MET A 126 16.27 16.77 -5.93
N ILE A 127 15.25 16.46 -6.72
CA ILE A 127 15.18 15.20 -7.46
C ILE A 127 16.20 15.20 -8.60
N LEU A 128 17.07 14.21 -8.63
CA LEU A 128 18.14 14.07 -9.61
C LEU A 128 17.83 13.01 -10.67
N ALA A 129 17.27 11.87 -10.28
CA ALA A 129 17.00 10.76 -11.20
C ALA A 129 15.84 9.88 -10.71
N TRP A 130 15.25 9.11 -11.63
CA TRP A 130 14.24 8.09 -11.34
C TRP A 130 14.68 6.75 -11.93
N GLY A 131 14.35 5.65 -11.27
CA GLY A 131 14.73 4.32 -11.73
C GLY A 131 13.61 3.34 -11.53
N HIS A 132 13.27 2.59 -12.58
CA HIS A 132 12.41 1.42 -12.42
C HIS A 132 13.19 0.31 -11.73
N VAL A 133 12.57 -0.30 -10.72
CA VAL A 133 13.14 -1.47 -10.07
C VAL A 133 12.68 -2.71 -10.83
N PRO A 134 13.60 -3.48 -11.47
CA PRO A 134 13.22 -4.69 -12.16
C PRO A 134 12.66 -5.72 -11.18
N TRP A 135 11.98 -6.75 -11.70
CA TRP A 135 11.64 -7.90 -10.88
C TRP A 135 12.92 -8.66 -10.52
N PHE A 136 13.12 -8.95 -9.24
CA PHE A 136 14.29 -9.66 -8.75
C PHE A 136 13.93 -10.67 -7.66
N CYS A 137 14.84 -11.62 -7.42
CA CYS A 137 14.74 -12.59 -6.34
C CYS A 137 16.07 -12.65 -5.59
N VAL A 138 15.96 -12.65 -4.27
CA VAL A 138 17.06 -12.86 -3.35
C VAL A 138 16.96 -14.30 -2.84
N GLU A 139 18.03 -15.07 -2.98
CA GLU A 139 18.08 -16.49 -2.61
C GLU A 139 19.28 -16.74 -1.69
N GLY A 140 19.05 -17.38 -0.55
CA GLY A 140 20.11 -17.82 0.35
C GLY A 140 20.82 -19.04 -0.19
N ARG A 141 22.16 -19.08 -0.05
CA ARG A 141 22.97 -20.23 -0.48
C ARG A 141 23.45 -21.06 0.71
N PRO A 142 23.55 -22.40 0.58
CA PRO A 142 23.98 -23.30 1.67
C PRO A 142 25.47 -23.24 2.06
N THR A 143 26.24 -22.25 1.64
CA THR A 143 27.69 -22.19 1.91
C THR A 143 27.99 -21.44 3.21
N GLU A 144 28.97 -21.94 3.96
CA GLU A 144 29.45 -21.38 5.25
C GLU A 144 29.93 -19.92 5.16
N ASN A 145 30.15 -19.44 3.94
CA ASN A 145 30.31 -18.02 3.62
C ASN A 145 29.10 -17.60 2.77
N ALA A 146 28.08 -17.06 3.43
CA ALA A 146 26.92 -16.45 2.77
C ALA A 146 27.42 -15.27 1.94
N ILE A 147 27.25 -15.30 0.62
CA ILE A 147 27.43 -14.13 -0.24
C ILE A 147 26.17 -13.88 -1.07
N ASP A 148 25.71 -12.65 -0.87
CA ASP A 148 24.65 -11.81 -1.41
C ASP A 148 23.99 -12.15 -2.73
N GLY A 149 22.66 -12.13 -2.70
CA GLY A 149 21.83 -11.90 -3.87
C GLY A 149 21.89 -10.43 -4.26
N VAL A 150 22.93 -10.05 -5.02
CA VAL A 150 23.13 -8.68 -5.51
C VAL A 150 22.20 -8.41 -6.69
N VAL A 151 21.39 -7.35 -6.60
CA VAL A 151 20.54 -6.88 -7.70
C VAL A 151 20.92 -5.46 -8.06
N THR A 152 21.29 -5.25 -9.32
CA THR A 152 21.59 -3.92 -9.83
C THR A 152 20.30 -3.21 -10.27
N VAL A 153 20.12 -1.99 -9.81
CA VAL A 153 19.03 -1.07 -10.16
C VAL A 153 19.65 0.18 -10.75
N GLU A 154 19.33 0.47 -12.00
CA GLU A 154 19.83 1.67 -12.67
C GLU A 154 18.78 2.78 -12.57
N ALA A 155 19.13 3.90 -11.95
CA ALA A 155 18.27 5.09 -11.85
C ALA A 155 18.82 6.21 -12.75
N LYS A 156 18.02 6.65 -13.72
CA LYS A 156 18.42 7.62 -14.75
C LYS A 156 17.51 8.84 -14.76
N ALA A 157 18.07 10.00 -15.07
CA ALA A 157 17.28 11.16 -15.46
C ALA A 157 16.97 11.06 -16.96
N ASP A 158 15.90 10.34 -17.32
CA ASP A 158 15.51 10.23 -18.73
C ASP A 158 15.18 11.62 -19.32
N GLY A 159 16.07 12.10 -20.21
CA GLY A 159 15.88 13.34 -20.96
C GLY A 159 15.92 14.64 -20.13
N VAL A 160 16.34 14.59 -18.87
CA VAL A 160 16.46 15.78 -18.01
C VAL A 160 17.93 16.00 -17.67
N GLU A 161 18.53 17.00 -18.29
CA GLU A 161 19.85 17.48 -17.90
C GLU A 161 19.78 18.10 -16.50
N LEU A 162 20.67 17.63 -15.62
CA LEU A 162 20.80 18.25 -14.31
C LEU A 162 21.34 19.67 -14.47
N ARG A 163 20.64 20.63 -13.87
CA ARG A 163 21.06 22.03 -13.83
C ARG A 163 22.49 22.16 -13.31
N GLU A 164 23.28 23.00 -13.97
CA GLU A 164 24.69 23.21 -13.66
C GLU A 164 24.90 23.65 -12.21
N GLU A 165 23.99 24.44 -11.65
CA GLU A 165 24.07 24.88 -10.25
C GLU A 165 24.02 23.70 -9.27
N VAL A 166 23.18 22.70 -9.54
CA VAL A 166 23.08 21.51 -8.68
C VAL A 166 24.33 20.65 -8.83
N ARG A 167 24.84 20.51 -10.06
CA ARG A 167 26.12 19.82 -10.33
C ARG A 167 27.28 20.47 -9.59
N ASN A 168 27.34 21.81 -9.60
CA ASN A 168 28.32 22.60 -8.86
C ASN A 168 28.22 22.40 -7.35
N LEU A 169 27.01 22.32 -6.79
CA LEU A 169 26.82 22.06 -5.36
C LEU A 169 27.35 20.69 -4.95
N VAL A 170 26.95 19.64 -5.68
CA VAL A 170 27.41 18.27 -5.43
C VAL A 170 28.93 18.18 -5.55
N GLN A 171 29.50 18.76 -6.61
CA GLN A 171 30.94 18.75 -6.84
C GLN A 171 31.69 19.53 -5.75
N SER A 172 31.19 20.70 -5.34
CA SER A 172 31.76 21.47 -4.25
C SER A 172 31.73 20.69 -2.92
N GLU A 173 30.66 19.96 -2.63
CA GLU A 173 30.59 19.15 -1.41
C GLU A 173 31.58 17.98 -1.46
N LEU A 174 31.66 17.27 -2.58
CA LEU A 174 32.68 16.25 -2.81
C LEU A 174 34.10 16.81 -2.65
N ASP A 175 34.35 18.02 -3.13
CA ASP A 175 35.68 18.64 -3.09
C ASP A 175 36.08 19.12 -1.69
N VAL A 176 35.13 19.64 -0.91
CA VAL A 176 35.37 20.22 0.42
C VAL A 176 35.25 19.18 1.52
N VAL A 177 34.21 18.37 1.49
CA VAL A 177 33.86 17.39 2.53
C VAL A 177 34.47 16.01 2.22
N GLY A 178 34.75 15.72 0.95
CA GLY A 178 35.23 14.41 0.51
C GLY A 178 34.11 13.38 0.27
N LYS A 179 32.85 13.76 0.51
CA LYS A 179 31.68 12.93 0.26
C LYS A 179 30.44 13.78 -0.04
N ALA A 180 29.48 13.20 -0.75
CA ALA A 180 28.15 13.76 -0.97
C ALA A 180 27.08 12.72 -0.58
N GLU A 181 26.04 13.17 0.14
CA GLU A 181 24.93 12.32 0.56
C GLU A 181 23.74 12.46 -0.39
N PHE A 182 23.21 11.32 -0.83
CA PHE A 182 22.01 11.21 -1.65
C PHE A 182 20.93 10.46 -0.91
N GLU A 183 19.68 10.89 -1.08
CA GLU A 183 18.50 10.23 -0.54
C GLU A 183 17.82 9.42 -1.64
N VAL A 184 17.66 8.12 -1.40
CA VAL A 184 17.00 7.16 -2.29
C VAL A 184 15.68 6.77 -1.64
N GLU A 185 14.57 7.00 -2.32
CA GLU A 185 13.27 6.63 -1.79
C GLU A 185 12.28 6.22 -2.89
N GLY A 186 11.27 5.44 -2.52
CA GLY A 186 10.25 5.00 -3.48
C GLY A 186 9.49 3.77 -3.03
N GLU A 187 8.45 3.43 -3.79
CA GLU A 187 7.66 2.23 -3.54
C GLU A 187 8.22 1.07 -4.35
N VAL A 188 8.48 -0.05 -3.68
CA VAL A 188 8.92 -1.29 -4.31
C VAL A 188 7.95 -2.41 -3.97
N ASN A 189 7.40 -3.03 -4.99
CA ASN A 189 6.44 -4.11 -4.84
C ASN A 189 7.05 -5.27 -4.04
N GLY A 190 6.28 -5.80 -3.09
CA GLY A 190 6.74 -6.78 -2.10
C GLY A 190 7.40 -6.14 -0.87
N LEU A 191 8.20 -5.10 -1.05
CA LEU A 191 8.96 -4.47 0.03
C LEU A 191 8.22 -3.34 0.74
N GLY A 192 7.39 -2.58 0.03
CA GLY A 192 6.71 -1.40 0.55
C GLY A 192 7.48 -0.11 0.21
N TYR A 193 7.30 0.91 1.03
CA TYR A 193 8.00 2.18 0.85
C TYR A 193 9.41 2.10 1.45
N LEU A 194 10.41 2.38 0.63
CA LEU A 194 11.81 2.38 1.01
C LEU A 194 12.30 3.82 1.11
N ARG A 195 13.12 4.09 2.13
CA ARG A 195 13.84 5.35 2.29
C ARG A 195 15.23 5.08 2.86
N CYS A 196 16.23 5.46 2.09
CA CYS A 196 17.64 5.19 2.38
C CYS A 196 18.48 6.42 2.07
N LYS A 197 19.63 6.53 2.73
CA LYS A 197 20.66 7.50 2.39
C LYS A 197 21.85 6.74 1.87
N THR A 198 22.46 7.20 0.79
CA THR A 198 23.67 6.61 0.20
C THR A 198 24.73 7.69 -0.02
N LEU A 199 25.99 7.28 -0.05
CA LEU A 199 27.13 8.19 -0.07
C LEU A 199 27.95 8.00 -1.34
N LEU A 200 28.34 9.10 -1.97
CA LEU A 200 29.38 9.14 -2.98
C LEU A 200 30.64 9.72 -2.35
N PHE A 201 31.78 9.04 -2.49
CA PHE A 201 33.06 9.49 -1.96
C PHE A 201 33.97 10.03 -3.06
N LYS A 202 34.79 11.03 -2.72
CA LYS A 202 35.87 11.51 -3.59
C LYS A 202 37.07 10.57 -3.49
N GLY A 203 37.10 9.54 -4.34
CA GLY A 203 38.17 8.51 -4.39
C GLY A 203 37.66 7.10 -4.11
N ASN A 204 38.56 6.16 -3.79
CA ASN A 204 38.16 4.78 -3.45
C ASN A 204 37.41 4.76 -2.11
N ALA A 205 36.14 4.36 -2.15
CA ALA A 205 35.28 4.27 -0.98
C ALA A 205 35.83 3.25 0.04
N THR A 206 35.72 3.58 1.32
CA THR A 206 35.70 2.57 2.39
C THR A 206 34.25 2.10 2.49
N GLU A 207 34.01 0.80 2.68
CA GLU A 207 32.69 0.16 2.72
C GLU A 207 31.82 0.65 3.89
N GLU A 208 31.34 1.89 3.84
CA GLU A 208 30.19 2.31 4.64
C GLU A 208 28.91 1.94 3.87
N ALA A 209 28.38 0.76 4.18
CA ALA A 209 27.11 0.30 3.64
C ALA A 209 25.97 1.21 4.14
N SER A 210 25.08 1.58 3.22
CA SER A 210 23.95 2.45 3.49
C SER A 210 22.72 1.61 3.82
N LEU A 211 22.32 1.58 5.09
CA LEU A 211 21.18 0.78 5.54
C LEU A 211 19.85 1.43 5.13
N CYS A 212 18.95 0.61 4.58
CA CYS A 212 17.59 1.01 4.25
C CYS A 212 16.63 0.73 5.40
N LEU A 213 15.73 1.69 5.68
CA LEU A 213 14.58 1.45 6.53
C LEU A 213 13.37 1.13 5.65
N VAL A 214 12.82 -0.07 5.82
CA VAL A 214 11.53 -0.47 5.24
C VAL A 214 10.44 -0.07 6.24
N GLN A 215 9.47 0.74 5.80
CA GLN A 215 8.32 1.16 6.62
C GLN A 215 7.08 0.28 6.36
#